data_AF-A0A840NYX5-F1
#
_entry.id   AF-A0A840NYX5-F1
#
_cell.length_a   1.000
_cell.length_b   1.000
_cell.length_c   1.000
_cell.angle_alpha   90.00
_cell.angle_beta   90.00
_cell.angle_gamma   90.00
#
_symmetry.space_group_name_H-M   'P 1'
#
loop_
_entity.id
_entity.type
_entity.pdbx_description
1 polymer ?
#
loop_
_entity_poly.entity_id
_entity_poly.type
_entity_poly.pdbx_seq_one_letter_code
_entity_poly.pdbx_strand_id
1 'polypeptide(L)' 'MEFDDEYQDEAAIRDRLATIDRELRDLRGELSRSDDPKDFGDAGSELARIEEQSALIDALESEKARLTARLTERPG' A
#
# COMPACT_ATOMS: atom_id res chain seq x y z
N MET A 1 32.66 -14.57 2.77
CA MET A 1 32.28 -13.15 2.73
C MET A 1 30.99 -13.12 1.95
N GLU A 2 29.87 -13.31 2.64
CA GLU A 2 28.53 -13.58 2.06
C GLU A 2 27.49 -12.80 2.89
N PHE A 3 27.80 -11.54 3.19
CA PHE A 3 26.93 -10.65 3.97
C PHE A 3 26.24 -9.59 3.08
N ASP A 4 26.74 -9.33 1.87
CA ASP A 4 26.28 -8.21 1.05
C ASP A 4 24.89 -8.43 0.41
N ASP A 5 24.50 -9.66 0.04
CA ASP A 5 23.17 -9.93 -0.55
C ASP A 5 22.03 -9.74 0.48
N GLU A 6 22.29 -10.03 1.75
CA GLU A 6 21.26 -10.02 2.79
C GLU A 6 20.84 -8.61 3.22
N TYR A 7 21.80 -7.67 3.25
CA TYR A 7 21.54 -6.25 3.50
C TYR A 7 20.94 -5.53 2.30
N GLN A 8 21.24 -5.96 1.06
CA GLN A 8 20.56 -5.45 -0.13
C GLN A 8 19.07 -5.80 -0.12
N ASP A 9 18.73 -7.02 0.31
CA ASP A 9 17.35 -7.47 0.52
C ASP A 9 16.62 -6.60 1.56
N GLU A 10 17.28 -6.26 2.67
CA GLU A 10 16.65 -5.48 3.74
C GLU A 10 16.42 -4.01 3.34
N ALA A 11 17.40 -3.39 2.67
CA ALA A 11 17.26 -2.05 2.12
C ALA A 11 16.15 -1.99 1.05
N ALA A 12 16.07 -2.99 0.17
CA ALA A 12 15.02 -3.10 -0.83
C ALA A 12 13.63 -3.28 -0.19
N ILE A 13 13.51 -4.10 0.86
CA ILE A 13 12.26 -4.27 1.60
C ILE A 13 11.84 -2.95 2.26
N ARG A 14 12.76 -2.23 2.88
CA ARG A 14 12.47 -0.92 3.50
C ARG A 14 12.03 0.13 2.47
N ASP A 15 12.66 0.16 1.29
CA ASP A 15 12.29 1.07 0.20
C ASP A 15 10.89 0.74 -0.36
N ARG A 16 10.59 -0.55 -0.52
CA ARG A 16 9.25 -1.01 -0.90
C ARG A 16 8.20 -0.64 0.14
N LEU A 17 8.50 -0.80 1.43
CA LEU A 17 7.60 -0.37 2.52
C LEU A 17 7.31 1.14 2.48
N ALA A 18 8.33 1.97 2.25
CA ALA A 18 8.16 3.41 2.13
C ALA A 18 7.31 3.80 0.90
N THR A 19 7.44 3.05 -0.20
CA THR A 19 6.61 3.21 -1.40
C THR A 19 5.15 2.85 -1.11
N ILE A 20 4.90 1.68 -0.49
CA ILE A 20 3.56 1.24 -0.11
C ILE A 20 2.89 2.25 0.84
N ASP A 21 3.63 2.80 1.81
CA ASP A 21 3.09 3.81 2.73
C ASP A 21 2.66 5.11 2.03
N ARG A 22 3.37 5.49 0.95
CA ARG A 22 2.97 6.62 0.12
C ARG A 22 1.72 6.30 -0.69
N GLU A 23 1.70 5.16 -1.37
CA GLU A 23 0.55 4.71 -2.16
C GLU A 23 -0.73 4.60 -1.30
N LEU A 24 -0.63 4.01 -0.11
CA LEU A 24 -1.74 3.94 0.84
C LEU A 24 -2.23 5.31 1.30
N ARG A 25 -1.32 6.27 1.53
CA ARG A 25 -1.69 7.64 1.91
C ARG A 25 -2.45 8.32 0.77
N ASP A 26 -1.97 8.17 -0.45
CA ASP A 26 -2.56 8.80 -1.63
C ASP A 26 -3.95 8.21 -1.91
N LEU A 27 -4.10 6.88 -1.93
CA LEU A 27 -5.38 6.20 -2.13
C LEU A 27 -6.43 6.55 -1.06
N ARG A 28 -6.03 6.57 0.22
CA ARG A 28 -6.94 6.98 1.32
C ARG A 28 -7.30 8.47 1.23
N GLY A 29 -6.37 9.30 0.75
CA GLY A 29 -6.62 10.72 0.50
C GLY A 29 -7.59 10.96 -0.65
N GLU A 30 -7.53 10.14 -1.71
CA GLU A 30 -8.47 10.16 -2.83
C GLU A 30 -9.87 9.73 -2.41
N LEU A 31 -10.00 8.62 -1.66
CA LEU A 31 -11.28 8.16 -1.10
C LEU A 31 -11.96 9.26 -0.26
N SER A 32 -11.19 9.94 0.60
CA SER A 32 -11.71 11.03 1.42
C SER A 32 -12.16 12.27 0.61
N ARG A 33 -11.66 12.45 -0.61
CA ARG A 33 -12.07 13.57 -1.49
C ARG A 33 -13.26 13.21 -2.36
N SER A 34 -13.41 11.93 -2.73
CA SER A 34 -14.53 11.42 -3.51
C SER A 34 -15.88 11.52 -2.78
N ASP A 35 -15.88 11.54 -1.44
CA ASP A 35 -17.07 11.77 -0.61
C ASP A 35 -17.65 13.21 -0.70
N ASP A 36 -17.03 14.15 -1.44
CA ASP A 36 -17.57 15.50 -1.63
C ASP A 36 -18.77 15.46 -2.60
N PRO A 37 -19.99 15.86 -2.18
CA PRO A 37 -21.25 15.60 -2.90
C PRO A 37 -21.44 16.30 -4.26
N LYS A 38 -20.39 16.91 -4.80
CA LYS A 38 -20.42 17.63 -6.09
C LYS A 38 -20.14 16.74 -7.30
N ASP A 39 -19.63 15.52 -7.12
CA ASP A 39 -19.24 14.61 -8.22
C ASP A 39 -20.20 13.43 -8.46
N PHE A 40 -21.40 13.43 -7.87
CA PHE A 40 -22.44 12.38 -8.05
C PHE A 40 -23.11 12.38 -9.45
N GLY A 41 -22.36 12.58 -10.53
CA GLY A 41 -22.88 12.51 -11.90
C GLY A 41 -23.22 11.08 -12.35
N ASP A 42 -22.60 10.05 -11.77
CA ASP A 42 -22.88 8.65 -12.05
C ASP A 42 -22.54 7.75 -10.84
N ALA A 43 -23.55 7.50 -9.98
CA ALA A 43 -23.38 6.74 -8.74
C ALA A 43 -22.85 5.31 -8.95
N GLY A 44 -23.06 4.70 -10.12
CA GLY A 44 -22.54 3.35 -10.43
C GLY A 44 -21.04 3.35 -10.69
N SER A 45 -20.54 4.35 -11.41
CA SER A 45 -19.12 4.53 -11.69
C SER A 45 -18.33 4.87 -10.42
N GLU A 46 -18.93 5.62 -9.50
CA GLU A 46 -18.30 5.98 -8.22
C GLU A 46 -18.19 4.77 -7.27
N LEU A 47 -19.24 3.95 -7.17
CA LEU A 47 -19.18 2.72 -6.38
C LEU A 47 -18.11 1.75 -6.88
N ALA A 48 -18.02 1.55 -8.20
CA ALA A 48 -17.00 0.69 -8.79
C ALA A 48 -15.57 1.20 -8.51
N ARG A 49 -15.37 2.52 -8.54
CA ARG A 49 -14.10 3.16 -8.20
C ARG A 49 -13.73 2.95 -6.74
N ILE A 50 -14.67 3.12 -5.82
CA ILE A 50 -14.47 2.90 -4.38
C ILE A 50 -14.12 1.44 -4.10
N GLU A 51 -14.82 0.50 -4.75
CA GLU A 51 -14.54 -0.94 -4.62
C GLU A 51 -13.13 -1.29 -5.13
N GLU A 52 -12.74 -0.77 -6.30
CA GLU A 52 -11.40 -0.98 -6.87
C GLU A 52 -10.30 -0.40 -5.96
N GLN A 53 -10.48 0.84 -5.49
CA GLN A 53 -9.53 1.47 -4.57
C GLN A 53 -9.43 0.73 -3.24
N SER A 54 -10.56 0.24 -2.71
CA SER A 54 -10.58 -0.55 -1.47
C SER A 54 -9.83 -1.87 -1.64
N ALA A 55 -10.05 -2.58 -2.74
CA ALA A 55 -9.32 -3.82 -3.05
C ALA A 55 -7.81 -3.58 -3.19
N LEU A 56 -7.40 -2.45 -3.78
CA LEU A 56 -5.99 -2.07 -3.90
C LEU A 56 -5.36 -1.77 -2.52
N ILE A 57 -6.09 -1.08 -1.64
CA ILE A 57 -5.65 -0.82 -0.26
C ILE A 57 -5.42 -2.15 0.48
N ASP A 58 -6.38 -3.08 0.42
CA ASP A 58 -6.27 -4.38 1.08
C ASP A 58 -5.06 -5.19 0.59
N ALA A 59 -4.78 -5.13 -0.72
CA ALA A 59 -3.63 -5.79 -1.33
C ALA A 59 -2.29 -5.17 -0.83
N LEU A 60 -2.20 -3.85 -0.79
CA LEU A 60 -1.02 -3.12 -0.31
C LEU A 60 -0.78 -3.33 1.19
N GLU A 61 -1.84 -3.36 2.01
CA GLU A 61 -1.74 -3.66 3.43
C GLU A 61 -1.26 -5.09 3.67
N SER A 62 -1.76 -6.05 2.88
CA SER A 62 -1.33 -7.44 2.92
C SER A 62 0.15 -7.58 2.53
N GLU A 63 0.61 -6.86 1.50
CA GLU A 63 2.02 -6.84 1.10
C GLU A 63 2.89 -6.23 2.19
N LYS A 64 2.49 -5.08 2.75
CA LYS A 64 3.17 -4.43 3.87
C LYS A 64 3.31 -5.37 5.08
N ALA A 65 2.26 -6.10 5.43
CA ALA A 65 2.29 -7.06 6.53
C ALA A 65 3.33 -8.17 6.29
N ARG A 66 3.39 -8.73 5.08
CA ARG A 66 4.37 -9.76 4.70
C ARG A 66 5.80 -9.24 4.75
N LEU A 67 6.03 -8.04 4.21
CA LEU A 67 7.35 -7.41 4.20
C LEU A 67 7.83 -7.06 5.62
N THR A 68 6.92 -6.57 6.47
CA THR A 68 7.20 -6.28 7.88
C THR A 68 7.50 -7.55 8.67
N ALA A 69 6.74 -8.63 8.43
CA ALA A 69 7.01 -9.94 9.03
C ALA A 69 8.39 -10.45 8.62
N ARG A 70 8.76 -10.34 7.33
CA ARG A 70 10.09 -10.73 6.84
C ARG A 70 11.24 -9.96 7.50
N LEU A 71 11.05 -8.68 7.82
CA LEU A 71 12.03 -7.90 8.59
C LEU A 71 12.09 -8.30 10.06
N THR A 72 10.97 -8.76 10.64
CA THR A 72 10.86 -9.12 12.06
C THR A 72 11.34 -10.55 12.34
N GLU A 73 11.10 -11.48 11.41
CA GLU A 73 11.48 -12.89 11.50
C GLU A 73 12.97 -13.14 11.19
N ARG A 74 13.72 -12.11 10.77
CA ARG A 74 15.18 -12.18 10.68
C ARG A 74 15.79 -11.88 12.06
N PRO A 75 16.22 -12.89 12.85
CA PRO A 75 17.06 -12.61 13.99
C PRO A 75 18.38 -12.04 13.47
N GLY A 76 18.73 -10.84 13.94
CA GLY A 76 20.05 -10.26 13.71
C GLY A 76 21.19 -11.08 14.33
#